data_AF-A0A4Y7RD95-F1
#
_entry.id   AF-A0A4Y7RD95-F1
#
_cell.length_a   1.000
_cell.length_b   1.000
_cell.length_c   1.000
_cell.angle_alpha   90.00
_cell.angle_beta   90.00
_cell.angle_gamma   90.00
#
_symmetry.space_group_name_H-M   'P 1'
#
loop_
_entity.id
_entity.type
_entity.pdbx_description
1 polymer ?
#
loop_
_entity_poly.entity_id
_entity_poly.type
_entity_poly.pdbx_seq_one_letter_code
_entity_poly.pdbx_strand_id
1 'polypeptide(L)'
;AQEELISLYARELFHAQWSVLLDKELVEAMKDGLVLDCPDGNKRCFYPQIFTYSADYPERYVKENPSQQRKLSCHRCLVAKLELDKLGAPNDRE
;
A
#
# COMPACT_ATOMS: atom_id res chain seq x y z
N ALA A 1 4.96 26.64 23.21
CA ALA A 1 6.43 26.78 23.38
C ALA A 1 7.13 25.41 23.47
N GLN A 2 7.23 24.76 24.64
CA GLN A 2 8.01 23.52 24.79
C GLN A 2 7.33 22.29 24.15
N GLU A 3 6.00 22.23 24.22
CA GLU A 3 5.18 21.16 23.63
C GLU A 3 5.17 21.20 22.08
N GLU A 4 5.13 22.40 21.50
CA GLU A 4 5.27 22.61 20.04
C GLU A 4 6.65 22.18 19.53
N LEU A 5 7.71 22.44 20.31
CA LEU A 5 9.06 22.05 19.96
C LEU A 5 9.19 20.51 19.89
N ILE A 6 8.60 19.80 20.86
CA ILE A 6 8.57 18.34 20.89
C ILE A 6 7.80 17.78 19.69
N SER A 7 6.65 18.38 19.36
CA SER A 7 5.87 17.99 18.19
C SER A 7 6.65 18.15 16.88
N LEU A 8 7.40 19.26 16.72
CA LEU A 8 8.25 19.50 15.56
C LEU A 8 9.33 18.41 15.42
N TYR A 9 10.07 18.12 16.49
CA TYR A 9 11.13 17.10 16.46
C TYR A 9 10.59 15.70 16.22
N ALA A 10 9.44 15.34 16.81
CA ALA A 10 8.81 14.05 16.58
C ALA A 10 8.42 13.87 15.10
N ARG A 11 7.88 14.92 14.47
CA ARG A 11 7.56 14.92 13.04
C ARG A 11 8.82 14.79 12.18
N GLU A 12 9.87 15.54 12.48
CA GLU A 12 11.14 15.46 11.75
C GLU A 12 11.79 14.09 11.86
N LEU A 13 11.81 13.50 13.06
CA LEU A 13 12.32 12.16 13.30
C LEU A 13 11.53 11.11 12.51
N PHE A 14 10.20 11.21 12.51
CA PHE A 14 9.34 10.35 11.71
C PHE A 14 9.68 10.47 10.22
N HIS A 15 9.74 11.68 9.65
CA HIS A 15 10.10 11.86 8.24
C HIS A 15 11.50 11.35 7.91
N ALA A 16 12.47 11.50 8.80
CA ALA A 16 13.82 10.98 8.63
C ALA A 16 13.82 9.43 8.58
N GLN A 17 13.08 8.78 9.49
CA GLN A 17 12.91 7.33 9.48
C GLN A 17 12.23 6.83 8.20
N TRP A 18 11.17 7.52 7.76
CA TRP A 18 10.47 7.19 6.51
C TRP A 18 11.35 7.35 5.28
N SER A 19 12.25 8.32 5.28
CA SER A 19 13.20 8.52 4.17
C SER A 19 14.24 7.41 4.07
N VAL A 20 14.55 6.74 5.19
CA VAL A 20 15.42 5.54 5.22
C VAL A 20 14.63 4.28 4.84
N LEU A 21 13.38 4.16 5.30
CA LEU A 21 12.53 2.99 5.02
C LEU A 21 12.01 2.96 3.58
N LEU A 22 11.64 4.11 3.00
CA LEU A 22 11.18 4.24 1.61
C LEU A 22 12.37 4.44 0.68
N ASP A 23 13.27 3.47 0.67
CA ASP A 23 14.33 3.45 -0.32
C ASP A 23 13.76 3.34 -1.76
N LYS A 24 14.63 3.62 -2.73
CA LYS A 24 14.22 3.65 -4.14
C LYS A 24 13.68 2.30 -4.61
N GLU A 25 14.29 1.20 -4.19
CA GLU A 25 13.89 -0.15 -4.60
C GLU A 25 12.50 -0.50 -4.09
N LEU A 26 12.20 -0.16 -2.83
CA LEU A 26 10.88 -0.36 -2.25
C LEU A 26 9.84 0.49 -2.95
N VAL A 27 10.11 1.78 -3.22
CA VAL A 27 9.18 2.65 -3.94
C VAL A 27 8.88 2.13 -5.34
N GLU A 28 9.89 1.63 -6.05
CA GLU A 28 9.71 0.98 -7.36
C GLU A 28 8.90 -0.31 -7.23
N ALA A 29 9.18 -1.16 -6.25
CA ALA A 29 8.42 -2.37 -5.95
C ALA A 29 6.95 -2.08 -5.57
N MET A 30 6.67 -0.98 -4.87
CA MET A 30 5.31 -0.55 -4.55
C MET A 30 4.54 -0.14 -5.82
N LYS A 31 5.23 0.47 -6.79
CA LYS A 31 4.63 0.97 -8.03
C LYS A 31 4.40 -0.15 -9.04
N ASP A 32 5.48 -0.85 -9.38
CA ASP A 32 5.54 -1.78 -10.50
C ASP A 32 5.48 -3.25 -10.05
N GLY A 33 5.62 -3.50 -8.75
CA GLY A 33 5.60 -4.84 -8.16
C GLY A 33 6.98 -5.50 -8.15
N LEU A 34 7.13 -6.49 -7.29
CA LEU A 34 8.33 -7.27 -7.08
C LEU A 34 8.03 -8.75 -7.37
N VAL A 35 8.70 -9.32 -8.37
CA VAL A 35 8.52 -10.74 -8.71
C VAL A 35 9.43 -11.59 -7.84
N LEU A 36 8.86 -12.49 -7.06
CA LEU A 36 9.57 -13.42 -6.17
C LEU A 36 9.24 -14.87 -6.51
N ASP A 37 10.24 -15.73 -6.34
CA ASP A 37 10.07 -17.19 -6.35
C ASP A 37 9.48 -17.62 -5.00
N CYS A 38 8.27 -18.17 -5.03
CA CYS A 38 7.63 -18.68 -3.83
C CYS A 38 8.05 -20.14 -3.54
N PRO A 39 7.95 -20.61 -2.28
CA PRO A 39 8.33 -21.98 -1.90
C PRO A 39 7.58 -23.10 -2.64
N ASP A 40 6.44 -22.79 -3.25
CA ASP A 40 5.65 -23.71 -4.07
C ASP A 40 6.13 -23.79 -5.53
N GLY A 41 7.27 -23.16 -5.85
CA GLY A 41 7.89 -23.18 -7.19
C GLY A 41 7.29 -22.20 -8.19
N ASN A 42 6.29 -21.40 -7.78
CA ASN A 42 5.62 -20.44 -8.65
C ASN A 42 6.18 -19.02 -8.43
N LYS A 43 6.34 -18.27 -9.53
CA LYS A 43 6.66 -16.85 -9.47
C LYS A 43 5.42 -16.02 -9.21
N ARG A 44 5.49 -15.09 -8.26
CA ARG A 44 4.39 -14.15 -7.96
C ARG A 44 4.90 -12.73 -7.87
N CYS A 45 4.10 -11.80 -8.37
CA CYS A 45 4.36 -10.36 -8.29
C CYS A 45 3.71 -9.80 -7.01
N PHE A 46 4.54 -9.45 -6.03
CA PHE A 46 4.14 -8.85 -4.77
C PHE A 46 4.19 -7.33 -4.89
N TYR A 47 3.19 -6.66 -4.34
CA TYR A 47 3.19 -5.20 -4.22
C TYR A 47 3.27 -4.87 -2.74
N PRO A 48 4.46 -4.52 -2.21
CA PRO A 48 4.58 -4.01 -0.86
C PRO A 48 3.61 -2.86 -0.67
N GLN A 49 2.87 -2.87 0.43
CA GLN A 49 1.96 -1.79 0.79
C GLN A 49 2.16 -1.51 2.26
N ILE A 50 2.85 -0.41 2.56
CA ILE A 50 2.98 0.04 3.93
C ILE A 50 1.70 0.79 4.28
N PHE A 51 0.96 0.28 5.25
CA PHE A 51 -0.17 0.98 5.81
C PHE A 51 0.34 2.12 6.69
N THR A 52 0.39 3.32 6.14
CA THR A 52 0.57 4.54 6.94
C THR A 52 -0.69 4.75 7.77
N TYR A 53 -0.60 4.49 9.07
CA TYR A 53 -1.66 4.83 10.01
C TYR A 53 -1.65 6.35 10.25
N SER A 54 -2.36 7.09 9.40
CA SER A 54 -2.64 8.51 9.62
C SER A 54 -3.78 8.66 10.63
N ALA A 55 -3.52 8.27 11.88
CA ALA A 55 -4.49 8.31 12.99
C ALA A 55 -5.11 9.69 13.18
N ASP A 56 -4.36 10.73 12.84
CA ASP A 56 -4.73 12.13 13.10
C ASP A 56 -5.74 12.69 12.09
N TYR A 57 -5.98 12.00 10.97
CA TYR A 57 -6.90 12.42 9.91
C TYR A 57 -7.55 11.21 9.22
N PRO A 58 -8.56 10.56 9.84
CA PRO A 58 -9.22 9.38 9.28
C PRO A 58 -9.87 9.63 7.91
N GLU A 59 -10.31 10.86 7.63
CA GLU A 59 -10.84 11.27 6.32
C GLU A 59 -9.75 11.38 5.23
N ARG A 60 -8.49 11.58 5.62
CA ARG A 60 -7.35 11.59 4.68
C ARG A 60 -6.80 10.20 4.43
N TYR A 61 -6.90 9.30 5.42
CA TYR A 61 -6.49 7.91 5.27
C TYR A 61 -7.13 7.24 4.05
N VAL A 62 -8.45 7.41 3.85
CA VAL A 62 -9.17 6.84 2.70
C VAL A 62 -8.71 7.45 1.37
N LYS A 63 -8.34 8.74 1.38
CA LYS A 63 -7.89 9.45 0.17
C LYS A 63 -6.46 9.09 -0.20
N GLU A 64 -5.57 8.91 0.75
CA GLU A 64 -4.14 8.73 0.49
C GLU A 64 -3.72 7.26 0.41
N ASN A 65 -4.58 6.33 0.83
CA ASN A 65 -4.28 4.90 0.76
C ASN A 65 -4.14 4.45 -0.71
N PRO A 66 -2.92 4.12 -1.19
CA PRO A 66 -2.69 3.78 -2.58
C PRO A 66 -3.45 2.51 -2.99
N SER A 67 -3.67 1.60 -2.03
CA SER A 67 -4.44 0.36 -2.21
C SER A 67 -5.91 0.66 -2.53
N GLN A 68 -6.49 1.68 -1.91
CA GLN A 68 -7.85 2.12 -2.21
C GLN A 68 -7.95 2.87 -3.55
N GLN A 69 -6.88 3.50 -4.02
CA GLN A 69 -6.84 4.20 -5.31
C GLN A 69 -6.58 3.27 -6.50
N ARG A 70 -6.15 2.02 -6.29
CA ARG A 70 -5.94 1.09 -7.42
C ARG A 70 -7.26 0.82 -8.12
N LYS A 71 -7.24 0.91 -9.46
CA LYS A 71 -8.37 0.56 -10.33
C LYS A 71 -8.74 -0.92 -10.24
N LEU A 72 -7.74 -1.76 -9.94
CA LEU A 72 -7.86 -3.21 -9.84
C LEU A 72 -7.66 -3.66 -8.40
N SER A 73 -8.55 -4.52 -7.91
CA SER A 73 -8.50 -5.03 -6.53
C SER A 73 -7.49 -6.16 -6.36
N CYS A 74 -7.31 -6.99 -7.39
CA CYS A 74 -6.39 -8.12 -7.39
C CYS A 74 -5.42 -8.01 -8.57
N HIS A 75 -4.13 -8.17 -8.30
CA HIS A 75 -3.08 -8.16 -9.32
C HIS A 75 -3.10 -9.39 -10.23
N ARG A 76 -3.77 -10.46 -9.81
CA ARG A 76 -3.86 -11.73 -10.54
C ARG A 76 -5.13 -11.83 -11.36
N CYS A 77 -6.27 -11.50 -10.75
CA CYS A 77 -7.57 -11.60 -11.39
C CYS A 77 -7.87 -10.39 -12.29
N LEU A 78 -7.16 -9.27 -12.10
CA LEU A 78 -7.36 -8.00 -12.80
C LEU A 78 -8.82 -7.50 -12.74
N VAL A 79 -9.54 -7.91 -11.69
CA VAL A 79 -10.92 -7.51 -11.46
C VAL A 79 -10.95 -6.03 -11.08
N ALA A 80 -11.75 -5.27 -11.82
CA ALA A 80 -11.94 -3.86 -11.54
C ALA A 80 -12.61 -3.68 -10.17
N LYS A 81 -12.19 -2.66 -9.43
CA LYS A 81 -12.74 -2.38 -8.10
C LYS A 81 -14.26 -2.12 -8.12
N LEU A 82 -14.77 -1.65 -9.26
CA LEU A 82 -16.20 -1.43 -9.51
C LEU A 82 -17.02 -2.72 -9.68
N GLU A 83 -16.35 -3.86 -9.89
CA GLU A 83 -17.01 -5.16 -10.12
C GLU A 83 -16.86 -6.11 -8.91
N LEU A 84 -16.40 -5.58 -7.78
CA LEU A 84 -16.27 -6.34 -6.53
C LEU A 84 -17.63 -6.86 -6.03
N ASP A 85 -18.72 -6.19 -6.38
CA ASP A 85 -20.10 -6.63 -6.11
C ASP A 85 -20.47 -7.91 -6.86
N LYS A 86 -19.74 -8.25 -7.93
CA LYS A 86 -19.94 -9.46 -8.74
C LYS A 86 -19.07 -10.64 -8.32
N LEU A 87 -18.24 -10.48 -7.29
CA LEU A 87 -17.41 -11.56 -6.75
C LEU A 87 -18.27 -12.75 -6.31
N GLY A 88 -17.90 -13.95 -6.73
CA GLY A 88 -18.65 -15.17 -6.47
C GLY A 88 -19.77 -15.45 -7.48
N ALA A 89 -19.81 -14.74 -8.61
CA ALA A 89 -20.71 -15.05 -9.70
C ALA A 89 -20.40 -16.45 -10.30
N PRO A 90 -21.37 -17.16 -10.90
CA PRO A 90 -21.14 -18.47 -11.53
C PRO A 90 -20.09 -18.48 -12.65
N ASN A 91 -19.74 -17.30 -13.16
CA ASN A 91 -18.74 -17.11 -14.20
C ASN A 91 -17.33 -16.87 -13.64
N ASP A 92 -17.19 -16.64 -12.33
CA ASP A 92 -15.90 -16.57 -11.67
C ASP A 92 -15.29 -17.97 -11.64
N ARG A 93 -14.04 -18.08 -12.10
CA ARG A 93 -13.26 -19.31 -12.11
C ARG A 93 -12.25 -19.25 -10.97
N GLU A 94 -12.13 -20.34 -10.21
CA GLU A 94 -11.07 -20.53 -9.21
C GLU A 94 -9.67 -20.50 -9.82
#